data_AF-A0A959VTV2-F1
#
_entry.id   AF-A0A959VTV2-F1
#
_cell.length_a   1.000
_cell.length_b   1.000
_cell.length_c   1.000
_cell.angle_alpha   90.00
_cell.angle_beta   90.00
_cell.angle_gamma   90.00
#
_symmetry.space_group_name_H-M   'P 1'
#
loop_
_entity.id
_entity.type
_entity.pdbx_description
1 polymer ?
#
loop_
_entity_poly.entity_id
_entity_poly.type
_entity_poly.pdbx_seq_one_letter_code
_entity_poly.pdbx_strand_id
1 'polypeptide(L)' 'MSGTEIVMPEIGNNSPRQAWLRDFNIAFIEGEIDRTLGFVAEDITWELVGEGTIEGREGMRAWLQ' A
#
# COMPACT_ATOMS: atom_id res chain seq x y z
N MET A 1 19.29 -8.14 11.43
CA MET A 1 17.94 -8.10 10.81
C MET A 1 17.88 -6.84 9.97
N SER A 2 17.73 -6.96 8.65
CA SER A 2 17.56 -5.80 7.78
C SER A 2 16.11 -5.35 7.90
N GLY A 3 15.86 -4.25 8.61
CA GLY A 3 14.54 -3.60 8.57
C GLY A 3 14.40 -2.81 7.27
N THR A 4 13.20 -2.73 6.71
CA THR A 4 12.96 -1.84 5.57
C THR A 4 12.79 -0.42 6.08
N GLU A 5 13.50 0.53 5.46
CA GLU A 5 13.39 1.95 5.75
C GLU A 5 12.50 2.63 4.72
N ILE A 6 11.45 3.35 5.18
CA ILE A 6 10.62 4.19 4.32
C ILE A 6 11.19 5.61 4.37
N VAL A 7 11.92 6.02 3.32
CA VAL A 7 12.43 7.38 3.18
C VAL A 7 11.41 8.22 2.41
N MET A 8 10.81 9.19 3.08
CA MET A 8 9.89 10.14 2.47
C MET A 8 10.57 11.51 2.39
N PRO A 9 10.82 12.08 1.20
CA PRO A 9 11.39 13.41 1.09
C PRO A 9 10.48 14.44 1.74
N GLU A 10 11.05 15.46 2.39
CA GLU A 10 10.25 16.60 2.86
C GLU A 10 9.60 17.29 1.67
N ILE A 11 8.28 17.21 1.62
CA ILE A 11 7.43 17.94 0.68
C ILE A 11 6.40 18.63 1.58
N GLY A 12 6.24 19.94 1.40
CA GLY A 12 5.65 20.83 2.41
C GLY A 12 4.34 20.35 3.06
N ASN A 13 4.13 20.76 4.31
CA ASN A 13 3.15 20.35 5.33
C ASN A 13 1.65 20.15 4.96
N ASN A 14 1.22 20.26 3.69
CA ASN A 14 -0.19 20.32 3.31
C ASN A 14 -0.62 19.30 2.24
N SER A 15 -0.06 18.09 2.21
CA SER A 15 -0.53 17.02 1.30
C SER A 15 -1.24 15.89 2.06
N PRO A 16 -2.58 15.94 2.22
CA PRO A 16 -3.37 14.81 2.71
C PRO A 16 -3.08 13.50 1.96
N ARG A 17 -2.74 13.58 0.68
CA ARG A 17 -2.36 12.44 -0.15
C ARG A 17 -1.05 11.79 0.29
N GLN A 18 -0.08 12.56 0.78
CA GLN A 18 1.18 12.00 1.28
C GLN A 18 1.02 11.31 2.63
N ALA A 19 0.24 11.90 3.53
CA ALA A 19 -0.10 11.23 4.79
C ALA A 19 -0.77 9.89 4.52
N TRP A 20 -1.73 9.86 3.59
CA TRP A 20 -2.39 8.64 3.15
C TRP A 20 -1.38 7.61 2.57
N LEU A 21 -0.47 8.03 1.68
CA LEU A 21 0.53 7.13 1.09
C LEU A 21 1.50 6.58 2.14
N ARG A 22 1.93 7.41 3.09
CA ARG A 22 2.78 7.00 4.21
C ARG A 22 2.08 5.91 5.02
N ASP A 23 0.86 6.18 5.45
CA ASP A 23 0.13 5.28 6.35
C ASP A 23 -0.24 3.97 5.65
N PHE A 24 -0.52 4.02 4.34
CA PHE A 24 -0.65 2.83 3.48
C PHE A 24 0.65 2.00 3.48
N ASN A 25 1.80 2.63 3.19
CA ASN A 25 3.08 1.90 3.10
C ASN A 25 3.51 1.31 4.44
N ILE A 26 3.25 2.00 5.55
CA ILE A 26 3.49 1.48 6.91
C ILE A 26 2.65 0.22 7.15
N ALA A 27 1.33 0.29 6.92
CA ALA A 27 0.44 -0.87 7.10
C ALA A 27 0.87 -2.05 6.21
N PHE A 28 1.22 -1.77 4.95
CA PHE A 28 1.65 -2.78 3.98
C PHE A 28 2.93 -3.50 4.44
N ILE A 29 3.94 -2.74 4.89
CA ILE A 29 5.25 -3.32 5.24
C ILE A 29 5.26 -4.04 6.59
N GLU A 30 4.37 -3.64 7.50
CA GLU A 30 4.16 -4.31 8.79
C GLU A 30 3.32 -5.60 8.64
N GLY A 31 2.81 -5.89 7.44
CA GLY A 31 1.96 -7.06 7.20
C GLY A 31 0.55 -6.92 7.79
N GLU A 32 0.10 -5.69 8.06
CA GLU A 32 -1.23 -5.40 8.59
C GLU A 32 -2.27 -5.47 7.45
N ILE A 33 -2.65 -6.69 7.03
CA ILE A 33 -3.49 -6.93 5.85
C ILE A 33 -4.81 -6.14 5.91
N ASP A 34 -5.57 -6.23 6.99
CA ASP A 34 -6.88 -5.57 7.07
C ASP A 34 -6.77 -4.04 7.06
N ARG A 35 -5.72 -3.48 7.68
CA ARG A 35 -5.45 -2.04 7.65
C ARG A 35 -5.04 -1.59 6.25
N THR A 36 -4.17 -2.36 5.59
CA THR A 36 -3.74 -2.12 4.20
C THR A 36 -4.94 -2.06 3.27
N LEU A 37 -5.84 -3.06 3.35
CA LEU A 37 -7.03 -3.13 2.51
C LEU A 37 -8.04 -2.01 2.82
N GLY A 38 -8.02 -1.44 4.02
CA GLY A 38 -8.82 -0.27 4.39
C GLY A 38 -8.46 1.01 3.64
N PHE A 39 -7.25 1.10 3.08
CA PHE A 39 -6.87 2.20 2.19
C PHE A 39 -7.36 1.97 0.75
N VAL A 40 -7.73 0.75 0.37
CA VAL A 40 -7.85 0.36 -1.02
C VAL A 40 -9.31 0.33 -1.49
N ALA A 41 -9.57 0.99 -2.64
CA ALA A 41 -10.87 0.97 -3.28
C ALA A 41 -11.30 -0.47 -3.63
N GLU A 42 -12.61 -0.72 -3.60
CA GLU A 42 -13.18 -2.05 -3.83
C GLU A 42 -12.84 -2.61 -5.22
N ASP A 43 -12.79 -1.72 -6.21
CA ASP A 43 -12.61 -1.97 -7.64
C ASP A 43 -11.20 -1.62 -8.15
N ILE A 44 -10.19 -1.55 -7.26
CA ILE A 44 -8.82 -1.21 -7.65
C ILE A 44 -8.26 -2.22 -8.67
N THR A 45 -7.35 -1.76 -9.52
CA THR A 45 -6.52 -2.62 -10.38
C THR A 45 -5.06 -2.34 -10.10
N TRP A 46 -4.29 -3.37 -9.75
CA TRP A 46 -2.84 -3.28 -9.59
C TRP A 46 -2.15 -3.96 -10.75
N GLU A 47 -1.38 -3.22 -11.53
CA GLU A 47 -0.50 -3.77 -12.56
C GLU A 47 0.90 -3.98 -11.96
N LEU A 48 1.25 -5.23 -11.69
CA LEU A 48 2.54 -5.62 -11.17
C LEU A 48 3.54 -5.79 -12.32
N VAL A 49 4.58 -4.96 -12.33
CA VAL A 49 5.63 -4.98 -13.35
C VAL A 49 6.29 -6.35 -13.41
N GLY A 50 6.07 -7.07 -14.52
CA GLY A 50 6.68 -8.38 -14.78
C GLY A 50 5.92 -9.59 -14.20
N GLU A 51 4.81 -9.38 -13.48
CA GLU A 51 4.02 -10.47 -12.90
C GLU A 51 2.63 -10.59 -13.52
N GLY A 52 1.86 -9.50 -13.54
CA GLY A 52 0.48 -9.53 -14.01
C GLY A 52 -0.40 -8.49 -13.34
N THR A 53 -1.71 -8.73 -13.32
CA THR A 53 -2.70 -7.80 -12.78
C THR A 53 -3.43 -8.41 -11.60
N ILE A 54 -3.64 -7.63 -10.55
CA ILE A 54 -4.52 -7.95 -9.42
C ILE A 54 -5.79 -7.10 -9.54
N GLU A 55 -6.95 -7.74 -9.48
CA GLU A 55 -8.25 -7.08 -9.59
C GLU A 55 -9.00 -7.09 -8.26
N GLY A 56 -9.45 -5.91 -7.87
CA GLY A 56 -10.27 -5.67 -6.68
C GLY A 56 -9.54 -5.86 -5.35
N ARG A 57 -10.22 -5.44 -4.29
CA ARG A 57 -9.72 -5.59 -2.90
C ARG A 57 -9.54 -7.05 -2.50
N GLU A 58 -10.43 -7.94 -2.97
CA GLU A 58 -10.33 -9.38 -2.70
C GLU A 58 -9.16 -10.04 -3.44
N GLY A 59 -8.85 -9.60 -4.67
CA GLY A 59 -7.64 -10.05 -5.37
C GLY A 59 -6.38 -9.64 -4.62
N MET A 60 -6.34 -8.40 -4.10
CA MET A 60 -5.21 -7.93 -3.30
C MET A 60 -5.09 -8.71 -1.98
N ARG A 61 -6.22 -9.03 -1.32
CA ARG A 61 -6.22 -9.86 -0.11
C ARG A 61 -5.61 -11.24 -0.38
N ALA A 62 -5.99 -11.89 -1.48
CA ALA A 62 -5.46 -13.20 -1.86
C ALA A 62 -3.95 -13.18 -2.14
N TRP A 63 -3.43 -12.06 -2.67
CA TRP A 63 -2.00 -11.89 -2.96
C TRP A 63 -1.15 -11.62 -1.70
N LEU A 64 -1.73 -11.03 -0.66
CA LEU A 64 -1.04 -10.71 0.60
C LEU A 64 -0.90 -11.89 1.58
N GLN A 65 -1.53 -13.03 1.31
CA GLN A 65 -1.55 -14.23 2.15
C GLN A 65 -0.53 -15.28 1.70
#